data_AF-A0A7D6CQ95-F1
#
_entry.id   AF-A0A7D6CQ95-F1
#
_cell.length_a   1.000
_cell.length_b   1.000
_cell.length_c   1.000
_cell.angle_alpha   90.00
_cell.angle_beta   90.00
_cell.angle_gamma   90.00
#
_symmetry.space_group_name_H-M   'P 1'
#
loop_
_entity.id
_entity.type
_entity.pdbx_description
1 polymer ?
#
loop_
_entity_poly.entity_id
_entity_poly.type
_entity_poly.pdbx_seq_one_letter_code
_entity_poly.pdbx_strand_id
1 'polypeptide(L)'
;MSTTSSPESAIDRCQPADATPVALEATALESTAPEYLRDLKRELTADGLIPAELTVAACFDEDCSLATQDEIDRIRGYVRAGSFLGVGTVTVTVDDVADPEKVRPALAACAERADREGLAFELEGPISVEH
;
A
#
# COMPACT_ATOMS: atom_id res chain seq x y z
N MET A 1 -3.64 29.25 23.72
CA MET A 1 -3.43 27.83 24.04
C MET A 1 -4.12 27.03 22.97
N SER A 2 -3.37 26.47 22.01
CA SER A 2 -3.93 25.61 20.97
C SER A 2 -4.08 24.21 21.56
N THR A 3 -5.31 23.73 21.69
CA THR A 3 -5.60 22.33 22.03
C THR A 3 -5.46 21.50 20.76
N THR A 4 -4.24 21.26 20.30
CA THR A 4 -4.01 20.20 19.31
C THR A 4 -4.30 18.88 20.01
N SER A 5 -5.45 18.26 19.70
CA SER A 5 -5.75 16.94 20.24
C SER A 5 -4.76 15.94 19.68
N SER A 6 -3.97 15.30 20.55
CA SER A 6 -3.09 14.20 20.17
C SER A 6 -3.93 12.94 19.89
N PRO A 7 -3.59 12.14 18.87
CA PRO A 7 -4.24 10.85 18.61
C PRO A 7 -4.09 9.86 19.78
N GLU A 8 -3.11 10.05 20.68
CA GLU A 8 -2.88 9.22 21.86
C GLU A 8 -4.15 9.01 22.69
N SER A 9 -4.93 10.07 22.90
CA SER A 9 -6.18 10.00 23.67
C SER A 9 -7.27 9.12 23.04
N ALA A 10 -7.24 8.93 21.72
CA ALA A 10 -8.13 8.02 21.02
C ALA A 10 -7.62 6.57 21.12
N ILE A 11 -6.30 6.38 20.99
CA ILE A 11 -5.63 5.07 21.11
C ILE A 11 -5.84 4.48 22.51
N ASP A 12 -5.72 5.30 23.56
CA ASP A 12 -5.93 4.90 24.97
C ASP A 12 -7.34 4.34 25.24
N ARG A 13 -8.31 4.66 24.38
CA ARG A 13 -9.71 4.23 24.50
C ARG A 13 -10.07 3.08 23.57
N CYS A 14 -9.14 2.60 22.74
CA CYS A 14 -9.36 1.43 21.90
C CYS A 14 -9.71 0.21 22.78
N GLN A 15 -10.62 -0.63 22.27
CA GLN A 15 -10.91 -1.93 22.84
C GLN A 15 -10.61 -2.98 21.76
N PRO A 16 -10.04 -4.14 22.11
CA PRO A 16 -9.81 -5.21 21.15
C PRO A 16 -11.11 -5.61 20.45
N ALA A 17 -11.06 -5.72 19.12
CA ALA A 17 -12.10 -6.34 18.32
C ALA A 17 -11.67 -7.77 17.99
N ASP A 18 -12.63 -8.70 17.98
CA ASP A 18 -12.40 -10.08 17.55
C ASP A 18 -12.46 -10.14 16.02
N ALA A 19 -11.32 -9.91 15.37
CA ALA A 19 -11.14 -9.97 13.93
C ALA A 19 -9.75 -10.54 13.60
N THR A 20 -9.68 -11.36 12.55
CA THR A 20 -8.41 -11.97 12.12
C THR A 20 -7.73 -11.05 11.11
N PRO A 21 -6.53 -10.50 11.42
CA PRO A 21 -5.77 -9.74 10.45
C PRO A 21 -5.26 -10.66 9.33
N VAL A 22 -5.37 -10.20 8.08
CA VAL A 22 -4.90 -10.93 6.90
C VAL A 22 -4.03 -10.05 6.02
N ALA A 23 -3.03 -10.67 5.38
CA ALA A 23 -2.25 -10.06 4.31
C ALA A 23 -2.92 -10.37 2.96
N LEU A 24 -3.00 -9.37 2.09
CA LEU A 24 -3.50 -9.52 0.73
C LEU A 24 -2.33 -9.49 -0.24
N GLU A 25 -2.33 -10.40 -1.21
CA GLU A 25 -1.42 -10.33 -2.34
C GLU A 25 -2.08 -9.55 -3.48
N ALA A 26 -1.38 -8.59 -4.05
CA ALA A 26 -1.90 -7.79 -5.17
C ALA A 26 -2.28 -8.65 -6.38
N THR A 27 -1.59 -9.76 -6.62
CA THR A 27 -1.88 -10.72 -7.68
C THR A 27 -3.18 -11.49 -7.48
N ALA A 28 -3.71 -11.55 -6.26
CA ALA A 28 -5.01 -12.14 -5.95
C ALA A 28 -6.17 -11.15 -6.18
N LEU A 29 -5.88 -9.85 -6.36
CA LEU A 29 -6.90 -8.85 -6.67
C LEU A 29 -7.22 -8.88 -8.17
N GLU A 30 -8.49 -9.10 -8.50
CA GLU A 30 -8.94 -9.10 -9.89
C GLU A 30 -9.04 -7.67 -10.46
N SER A 31 -9.12 -6.66 -9.59
CA SER A 31 -9.25 -5.26 -9.97
C SER A 31 -8.90 -4.31 -8.82
N THR A 32 -8.49 -3.08 -9.14
CA THR A 32 -8.41 -1.97 -8.18
C THR A 32 -9.60 -1.00 -8.32
N ALA A 33 -10.64 -1.40 -9.04
CA ALA A 33 -11.84 -0.58 -9.22
C ALA A 33 -12.62 -0.43 -7.89
N PRO A 34 -13.19 0.75 -7.59
CA PRO A 34 -13.87 0.99 -6.32
C PRO A 34 -15.05 0.05 -6.03
N GLU A 35 -15.76 -0.44 -7.05
CA GLU A 35 -16.86 -1.40 -6.89
C GLU A 35 -16.35 -2.76 -6.38
N TYR A 36 -15.34 -3.33 -7.04
CA TYR A 36 -14.69 -4.56 -6.61
C TYR A 36 -14.13 -4.44 -5.19
N LEU A 37 -13.44 -3.35 -4.87
CA LEU A 37 -12.86 -3.16 -3.54
C LEU A 37 -13.92 -3.01 -2.43
N ARG A 38 -15.10 -2.46 -2.75
CA ARG A 38 -16.23 -2.39 -1.80
C ARG A 38 -16.79 -3.76 -1.51
N ASP A 39 -16.95 -4.58 -2.54
CA ASP A 39 -17.48 -5.93 -2.42
C ASP A 39 -16.49 -6.82 -1.66
N LEU A 40 -15.20 -6.79 -2.03
CA LEU A 40 -14.12 -7.46 -1.28
C LEU A 40 -14.10 -7.08 0.20
N LYS A 41 -14.17 -5.77 0.51
CA LYS A 41 -14.17 -5.30 1.91
C LYS A 41 -15.38 -5.81 2.69
N ARG A 42 -16.55 -5.89 2.04
CA ARG A 42 -17.76 -6.44 2.65
C ARG A 42 -17.61 -7.93 2.94
N GLU A 43 -17.07 -8.68 2.00
CA GLU A 43 -16.85 -10.13 2.15
C GLU A 43 -15.84 -10.43 3.26
N LEU A 44 -14.68 -9.76 3.26
CA LEU A 44 -13.70 -9.87 4.35
C LEU A 44 -14.34 -9.62 5.72
N THR A 45 -15.13 -8.55 5.84
CA THR A 45 -15.80 -8.20 7.12
C THR A 45 -16.82 -9.26 7.52
N ALA A 46 -17.59 -9.80 6.56
CA ALA A 46 -18.58 -10.85 6.81
C ALA A 46 -17.93 -12.15 7.32
N ASP A 47 -16.71 -12.42 6.88
CA ASP A 47 -15.90 -13.57 7.30
C ASP A 47 -15.07 -13.31 8.57
N GLY A 48 -15.20 -12.14 9.20
CA GLY A 48 -14.45 -11.78 10.41
C GLY A 48 -12.97 -11.48 10.15
N LEU A 49 -12.62 -11.12 8.91
CA LEU A 49 -11.27 -10.78 8.48
C LEU A 49 -11.10 -9.26 8.38
N ILE A 50 -9.91 -8.78 8.72
CA ILE A 50 -9.50 -7.38 8.50
C ILE A 50 -8.21 -7.34 7.68
N PRO A 51 -8.18 -6.63 6.53
CA PRO A 51 -6.97 -6.53 5.74
C PRO A 51 -5.96 -5.65 6.48
N ALA A 52 -4.84 -6.23 6.89
CA ALA A 52 -3.79 -5.55 7.64
C ALA A 52 -2.66 -5.05 6.72
N GLU A 53 -2.34 -5.82 5.69
CA GLU A 53 -1.19 -5.61 4.81
C GLU A 53 -1.56 -5.89 3.35
N LEU A 54 -0.91 -5.21 2.42
CA LEU A 54 -0.99 -5.47 0.98
C LEU A 54 0.43 -5.62 0.41
N THR A 55 0.73 -6.78 -0.18
CA THR A 55 2.01 -7.06 -0.82
C THR A 55 1.91 -6.93 -2.34
N VAL A 56 2.89 -6.25 -2.94
CA VAL A 56 2.95 -5.99 -4.38
C VAL A 56 4.31 -6.45 -4.91
N ALA A 57 4.32 -7.48 -5.75
CA ALA A 57 5.52 -7.85 -6.49
C ALA A 57 5.69 -6.91 -7.68
N ALA A 58 6.85 -6.28 -7.80
CA ALA A 58 7.19 -5.32 -8.85
C ALA A 58 8.49 -5.68 -9.57
N CYS A 59 8.57 -5.31 -10.85
CA CYS A 59 9.72 -5.60 -11.70
C CYS A 59 10.06 -4.39 -12.57
N PHE A 60 11.33 -3.99 -12.57
CA PHE A 60 11.86 -2.90 -13.39
C PHE A 60 13.04 -3.41 -14.26
N ASP A 61 12.83 -4.54 -14.94
CA ASP A 61 13.83 -5.22 -15.78
C ASP A 61 14.04 -4.52 -17.14
N GLU A 62 13.08 -3.72 -17.58
CA GLU A 62 13.20 -2.87 -18.77
C GLU A 62 13.71 -1.45 -18.45
N ASP A 63 14.67 -0.96 -19.23
CA ASP A 63 15.18 0.41 -19.12
C ASP A 63 14.32 1.46 -19.85
N CYS A 64 13.24 1.01 -20.50
CA CYS A 64 12.36 1.82 -21.29
C CYS A 64 11.38 2.61 -20.39
N SER A 65 11.24 3.92 -20.66
CA SER A 65 10.47 4.80 -19.78
C SER A 65 8.98 4.46 -19.71
N LEU A 66 8.42 3.81 -20.73
CA LEU A 66 7.01 3.42 -20.74
C LEU A 66 6.75 2.24 -19.81
N ALA A 67 7.54 1.15 -19.89
CA ALA A 67 7.38 0.01 -18.98
C ALA A 67 7.60 0.43 -17.51
N THR A 68 8.60 1.29 -17.26
CA THR A 68 8.79 1.88 -15.93
C THR A 68 7.57 2.68 -15.46
N GLN A 69 6.98 3.50 -16.34
CA GLN A 69 5.81 4.31 -15.98
C GLN A 69 4.57 3.46 -15.72
N ASP A 70 4.32 2.46 -16.57
CA ASP A 70 3.18 1.53 -16.41
C ASP A 70 3.27 0.79 -15.08
N GLU A 71 4.48 0.34 -14.72
CA GLU A 71 4.71 -0.36 -13.46
C GLU A 71 4.54 0.57 -12.23
N ILE A 72 5.03 1.80 -12.31
CA ILE A 72 4.81 2.81 -11.29
C ILE A 72 3.32 3.12 -11.14
N ASP A 73 2.58 3.26 -12.24
CA ASP A 73 1.16 3.56 -12.19
C ASP A 73 0.35 2.38 -11.63
N ARG A 74 0.80 1.14 -11.87
CA ARG A 74 0.29 -0.07 -11.21
C ARG A 74 0.48 -0.02 -9.70
N ILE A 75 1.70 0.27 -9.22
CA ILE A 75 2.00 0.41 -7.78
C ILE A 75 1.14 1.52 -7.15
N ARG A 76 1.00 2.67 -7.82
CA ARG A 76 0.13 3.76 -7.36
C ARG A 76 -1.33 3.35 -7.25
N GLY A 77 -1.81 2.50 -8.16
CA GLY A 77 -3.13 1.87 -8.09
C GLY A 77 -3.30 1.07 -6.81
N TYR A 78 -2.31 0.25 -6.45
CA TYR A 78 -2.33 -0.55 -5.22
C TYR A 78 -2.20 0.28 -3.95
N VAL A 79 -1.41 1.37 -3.93
CA VAL A 79 -1.40 2.31 -2.78
C VAL A 79 -2.80 2.87 -2.52
N ARG A 80 -3.53 3.24 -3.59
CA ARG A 80 -4.92 3.71 -3.46
C ARG A 80 -5.87 2.60 -3.01
N ALA A 81 -5.68 1.39 -3.52
CA ALA A 81 -6.48 0.23 -3.13
C ALA A 81 -6.26 -0.13 -1.65
N GLY A 82 -5.02 -0.14 -1.17
CA GLY A 82 -4.67 -0.36 0.22
C GLY A 82 -5.33 0.67 1.14
N SER A 83 -5.24 1.96 0.80
CA SER A 83 -5.92 3.05 1.53
C SER A 83 -7.44 2.82 1.60
N PHE A 84 -8.05 2.42 0.48
CA PHE A 84 -9.48 2.12 0.43
C PHE A 84 -9.88 0.93 1.33
N LEU A 85 -9.11 -0.15 1.26
CA LEU A 85 -9.33 -1.37 2.04
C LEU A 85 -9.06 -1.13 3.54
N GLY A 86 -8.20 -0.17 3.86
CA GLY A 86 -7.84 0.19 5.24
C GLY A 86 -6.68 -0.63 5.78
N VAL A 87 -5.77 -1.08 4.91
CA VAL A 87 -4.51 -1.72 5.34
C VAL A 87 -3.65 -0.71 6.11
N GLY A 88 -2.77 -1.20 6.98
CA GLY A 88 -1.76 -0.36 7.64
C GLY A 88 -0.50 -0.16 6.79
N THR A 89 -0.16 -1.16 5.97
CA THR A 89 1.10 -1.20 5.21
C THR A 89 0.87 -1.69 3.78
N VAL A 90 1.58 -1.06 2.85
CA VAL A 90 1.79 -1.56 1.48
C VAL A 90 3.26 -1.88 1.30
N THR A 91 3.59 -3.16 1.09
CA THR A 91 4.96 -3.62 0.87
C THR A 91 5.16 -3.90 -0.61
N VAL A 92 6.11 -3.25 -1.25
CA VAL A 92 6.50 -3.49 -2.64
C VAL A 92 7.80 -4.25 -2.66
N THR A 93 7.75 -5.50 -3.11
CA THR A 93 8.93 -6.35 -3.30
C THR A 93 9.42 -6.17 -4.73
N VAL A 94 10.68 -5.80 -4.90
CA VAL A 94 11.32 -5.56 -6.18
C VAL A 94 12.44 -6.58 -6.37
N ASP A 95 12.33 -7.43 -7.39
CA ASP A 95 13.33 -8.47 -7.63
C ASP A 95 14.59 -7.91 -8.34
N ASP A 96 14.40 -7.07 -9.37
CA ASP A 96 15.48 -6.48 -10.15
C ASP A 96 15.12 -5.07 -10.65
N VAL A 97 16.15 -4.24 -10.85
CA VAL A 97 16.01 -2.86 -11.33
C VAL A 97 17.14 -2.51 -12.30
N ALA A 98 16.81 -2.36 -13.58
CA ALA A 98 17.76 -2.02 -14.64
C ALA A 98 18.39 -0.63 -14.46
N ASP A 99 17.60 0.36 -14.02
CA ASP A 99 18.05 1.74 -13.81
C ASP A 99 17.45 2.34 -12.53
N PRO A 100 18.09 2.14 -11.36
CA PRO A 100 17.56 2.63 -10.09
C PRO A 100 17.37 4.15 -10.03
N GLU A 101 18.19 4.92 -10.74
CA GLU A 101 18.10 6.38 -10.71
C GLU A 101 16.82 6.89 -11.39
N LYS A 102 16.32 6.17 -12.42
CA LYS A 102 15.04 6.49 -13.07
C LYS A 102 13.83 6.14 -12.21
N VAL A 103 13.91 5.07 -11.43
CA VAL A 103 12.76 4.50 -10.70
C VAL A 103 12.58 5.16 -9.33
N ARG A 104 13.68 5.48 -8.63
CA ARG A 104 13.67 6.03 -7.25
C ARG A 104 12.73 7.22 -7.07
N PRO A 105 12.73 8.28 -7.91
CA PRO A 105 11.85 9.43 -7.71
C PRO A 105 10.37 9.06 -7.78
N ALA A 106 10.02 8.09 -8.64
CA ALA A 106 8.66 7.65 -8.83
C ALA A 106 8.17 6.78 -7.66
N LEU A 107 9.03 5.92 -7.12
CA LEU A 107 8.76 5.17 -5.88
C LEU A 107 8.65 6.09 -4.67
N ALA A 108 9.52 7.10 -4.55
CA ALA A 108 9.44 8.10 -3.48
C ALA A 108 8.10 8.86 -3.53
N ALA A 109 7.61 9.20 -4.73
CA ALA A 109 6.29 9.78 -4.89
C ALA A 109 5.14 8.83 -4.48
N CYS A 110 5.34 7.51 -4.56
CA CYS A 110 4.38 6.53 -4.05
C CYS A 110 4.40 6.50 -2.51
N ALA A 111 5.58 6.51 -1.90
CA ALA A 111 5.76 6.57 -0.45
C ALA A 111 5.13 7.85 0.15
N GLU A 112 5.40 9.01 -0.45
CA GLU A 112 4.78 10.29 -0.10
C GLU A 112 3.25 10.26 -0.18
N ARG A 113 2.73 9.55 -1.19
CA ARG A 113 1.28 9.39 -1.32
C ARG A 113 0.73 8.46 -0.25
N ALA A 114 1.41 7.36 0.05
CA ALA A 114 1.01 6.43 1.11
C ALA A 114 0.97 7.13 2.47
N ASP A 115 2.00 7.91 2.81
CA ASP A 115 2.08 8.69 4.05
C ASP A 115 0.88 9.64 4.19
N ARG A 116 0.55 10.38 3.12
CA ARG A 116 -0.62 11.28 3.10
C ARG A 116 -1.95 10.57 3.36
N GLU A 117 -2.05 9.31 2.96
CA GLU A 117 -3.24 8.48 3.16
C GLU A 117 -3.18 7.69 4.48
N GLY A 118 -2.13 7.87 5.29
CA GLY A 118 -1.94 7.20 6.58
C GLY A 118 -1.43 5.77 6.49
N LEU A 119 -0.79 5.40 5.37
CA LEU A 119 -0.23 4.08 5.12
C LEU A 119 1.29 4.09 5.29
N ALA A 120 1.84 3.02 5.87
CA ALA A 120 3.25 2.71 5.70
C ALA A 120 3.51 2.19 4.26
N PHE A 121 4.62 2.62 3.67
CA PHE A 121 5.09 2.12 2.37
C PHE A 121 6.49 1.55 2.53
N GLU A 122 6.61 0.24 2.33
CA GLU A 122 7.85 -0.49 2.53
C GLU A 122 8.37 -1.00 1.19
N LEU A 123 9.68 -0.88 0.98
CA LEU A 123 10.37 -1.44 -0.19
C LEU A 123 11.27 -2.57 0.27
N GLU A 124 11.10 -3.73 -0.36
CA GLU A 124 11.98 -4.88 -0.19
C GLU A 124 12.72 -5.14 -1.51
N GLY A 125 14.04 -5.31 -1.47
CA GLY A 125 14.84 -5.59 -2.68
C GLY A 125 16.04 -4.67 -2.88
N PRO A 126 16.57 -4.54 -4.11
CA PRO A 126 17.81 -3.84 -4.40
C PRO A 126 17.68 -2.31 -4.44
N ILE A 127 16.48 -1.77 -4.17
CA ILE A 127 16.16 -0.35 -4.22
C ILE A 127 15.58 0.11 -2.87
N SER A 128 15.94 1.34 -2.50
CA SER A 128 15.39 2.01 -1.31
C SER A 128 15.12 3.46 -1.66
N VAL A 129 14.15 4.06 -0.97
CA VAL A 129 13.82 5.49 -1.07
C VAL A 129 14.08 6.14 0.28
N GLU A 130 14.59 7.36 0.27
CA GLU A 130 14.76 8.14 1.50
C GLU A 130 13.40 8.75 1.89
N HIS A 131 13.09 8.71 3.18
CA HIS A 131 11.88 9.27 3.79
C HIS A 131 12.12 10.71 4.27
#